data_AF-A0A917UJC8-F1
#
_entry.id   AF-A0A917UJC8-F1
#
_cell.length_a   1.000
_cell.length_b   1.000
_cell.length_c   1.000
_cell.angle_alpha   90.00
_cell.angle_beta   90.00
_cell.angle_gamma   90.00
#
_symmetry.space_group_name_H-M   'P 1'
#
loop_
_entity.id
_entity.type
_entity.pdbx_description
1 polymer ?
#
loop_
_entity_poly.entity_id
_entity_poly.type
_entity_poly.pdbx_seq_one_letter_code
_entity_poly.pdbx_strand_id
1 'polypeptide(L)'
;MSMRTTDPAFDLMPREIREAIPALYAQDGKGDEATVYVKFFLPATSWTWYATEFDPEDGIFFGLVVGHETELGNFALAELQQVSRYSGAILVERDLYFTPKTLAEVRRELAGQR
;
A
#
# COMPACT_ATOMS: atom_id res chain seq x y z
N MET A 1 4.02 -25.64 13.63
CA MET A 1 2.66 -25.17 13.29
C MET A 1 2.82 -23.90 12.46
N SER A 2 3.05 -24.04 11.15
CA SER A 2 3.26 -22.92 10.21
C SER A 2 2.08 -22.93 9.24
N MET A 3 1.04 -22.18 9.56
CA MET A 3 -0.20 -22.08 8.77
C MET A 3 -0.43 -20.66 8.24
N ARG A 4 0.61 -19.82 8.18
CA ARG A 4 0.46 -18.37 7.93
C ARG A 4 0.93 -17.89 6.55
N THR A 5 1.51 -18.74 5.71
CA THR A 5 2.07 -18.36 4.40
C THR A 5 1.15 -18.64 3.21
N THR A 6 -0.10 -19.05 3.43
CA THR A 6 -1.07 -19.39 2.35
C THR A 6 -2.21 -18.39 2.20
N ASP A 7 -2.33 -17.38 3.07
CA ASP A 7 -3.36 -16.36 2.92
C ASP A 7 -2.89 -15.27 1.93
N PRO A 8 -3.64 -15.01 0.84
CA PRO A 8 -3.26 -14.04 -0.18
C PRO A 8 -3.19 -12.59 0.34
N ALA A 9 -3.77 -12.28 1.50
CA ALA A 9 -3.67 -10.96 2.12
C ALA A 9 -2.24 -10.65 2.62
N PHE A 10 -1.43 -11.66 2.94
CA PHE A 10 -0.05 -11.48 3.38
C PHE A 10 0.98 -11.55 2.24
N ASP A 11 0.55 -11.92 1.02
CA ASP A 11 1.33 -11.64 -0.18
C ASP A 11 1.08 -10.18 -0.58
N LEU A 12 2.00 -9.32 -0.14
CA LEU A 12 1.94 -7.87 -0.38
C LEU A 12 2.34 -7.50 -1.81
N MET A 13 3.00 -8.40 -2.55
CA MET A 13 3.43 -8.13 -3.92
C MET A 13 3.21 -9.34 -4.83
N PRO A 14 1.93 -9.74 -5.02
CA PRO A 14 1.59 -10.83 -5.90
C PRO A 14 1.81 -10.42 -7.35
N ARG A 15 1.80 -11.41 -8.26
CA ARG A 15 2.12 -11.21 -9.67
C ARG A 15 1.23 -10.15 -10.32
N GLU A 16 -0.05 -10.14 -9.99
CA GLU A 16 -1.05 -9.24 -10.59
C GLU A 16 -0.74 -7.77 -10.25
N ILE A 17 -0.30 -7.49 -9.02
CA ILE A 17 0.13 -6.13 -8.64
C ILE A 17 1.44 -5.79 -9.33
N ARG A 18 2.42 -6.70 -9.37
CA ARG A 18 3.71 -6.46 -10.05
C ARG A 18 3.56 -6.14 -11.53
N GLU A 19 2.58 -6.74 -12.20
CA GLU A 19 2.31 -6.50 -13.62
C GLU A 19 1.46 -5.24 -13.87
N ALA A 20 0.63 -4.82 -12.90
CA ALA A 20 -0.29 -3.70 -13.06
C ALA A 20 0.29 -2.36 -12.57
N ILE A 21 1.05 -2.35 -11.48
CA ILE A 21 1.55 -1.12 -10.87
C ILE A 21 2.65 -0.51 -11.76
N PRO A 22 2.58 0.79 -12.08
CA PRO A 22 3.59 1.42 -12.91
C PRO A 22 4.90 1.66 -12.16
N ALA A 23 5.98 1.80 -12.91
CA ALA A 23 7.29 2.18 -12.38
C ALA A 23 7.26 3.57 -11.71
N LEU A 24 8.23 3.85 -10.84
CA LEU A 24 8.39 5.19 -10.27
C LEU A 24 8.47 6.27 -11.35
N TYR A 25 7.89 7.44 -11.06
CA TYR A 25 7.82 8.62 -11.93
C TYR A 25 6.94 8.49 -13.19
N ALA A 26 6.30 7.34 -13.43
CA ALA A 26 5.38 7.14 -14.54
C ALA A 26 4.06 7.93 -14.41
N GLN A 27 3.75 8.41 -13.21
CA GLN A 27 2.57 9.21 -12.87
C GLN A 27 2.93 10.65 -12.47
N ASP A 28 4.18 11.07 -12.66
CA ASP A 28 4.62 12.44 -12.39
C ASP A 28 3.76 13.48 -13.13
N GLY A 29 3.43 14.56 -12.44
CA GLY A 29 2.58 15.63 -12.96
C GLY A 29 1.07 15.34 -12.97
N LYS A 30 0.63 14.11 -12.63
CA LYS A 30 -0.81 13.81 -12.51
C LYS A 30 -1.45 14.34 -11.22
N GLY A 31 -0.66 14.62 -10.18
CA GLY A 31 -1.18 15.09 -8.90
C GLY A 31 -2.25 14.15 -8.34
N ASP A 32 -3.43 14.69 -8.00
CA ASP A 32 -4.55 13.90 -7.47
C ASP A 32 -5.22 12.98 -8.52
N GLU A 33 -4.88 13.09 -9.81
CA GLU A 33 -5.33 12.15 -10.85
C GLU A 33 -4.45 10.88 -10.92
N ALA A 34 -3.36 10.81 -10.17
CA ALA A 34 -2.54 9.60 -10.09
C ALA A 34 -3.39 8.44 -9.56
N THR A 35 -3.28 7.28 -10.22
CA THR A 35 -4.02 6.07 -9.86
C THR A 35 -3.29 5.31 -8.77
N VAL A 36 -4.02 4.97 -7.70
CA VAL A 36 -3.59 4.03 -6.67
C VAL A 36 -3.92 2.63 -7.14
N TYR A 37 -2.94 1.73 -7.10
CA TYR A 37 -3.08 0.34 -7.58
C TYR A 37 -3.25 -0.66 -6.45
N VAL A 38 -2.67 -0.39 -5.28
CA VAL A 38 -2.72 -1.30 -4.15
C VAL A 38 -2.81 -0.52 -2.85
N LYS A 39 -3.54 -1.10 -1.90
CA LYS A 39 -3.70 -0.59 -0.54
C LYS A 39 -3.20 -1.64 0.44
N PHE A 40 -2.39 -1.20 1.40
CA PHE A 40 -1.94 -1.96 2.54
C PHE A 40 -2.46 -1.32 3.82
N PHE A 41 -2.71 -2.10 4.86
CA PHE A 41 -3.10 -1.58 6.16
C PHE A 41 -2.57 -2.46 7.28
N LEU A 42 -2.36 -1.86 8.45
CA LEU A 42 -2.00 -2.59 9.66
C LEU A 42 -3.25 -2.68 10.56
N PRO A 43 -3.88 -3.86 10.69
CA PRO A 43 -5.10 -4.05 11.45
C PRO A 43 -4.99 -3.51 12.88
N ALA A 44 -6.11 -3.03 13.43
CA ALA A 44 -6.17 -2.43 14.77
C ALA A 44 -5.29 -1.17 14.98
N THR A 45 -4.79 -0.56 13.89
CA THR A 45 -4.12 0.75 13.90
C THR A 45 -4.74 1.67 12.84
N SER A 46 -4.35 2.95 12.83
CA SER A 46 -4.72 3.88 11.76
C SER A 46 -3.78 3.83 10.54
N TRP A 47 -2.74 2.99 10.57
CA TRP A 47 -1.74 2.96 9.51
C TRP A 47 -2.29 2.30 8.24
N THR A 48 -2.29 3.06 7.15
CA THR A 48 -2.69 2.62 5.81
C THR A 48 -1.73 3.22 4.78
N TRP A 49 -1.37 2.43 3.78
CA TRP A 49 -0.52 2.83 2.67
C TRP A 49 -1.26 2.60 1.36
N TYR A 50 -1.23 3.57 0.45
CA TYR A 50 -1.85 3.51 -0.86
C TYR A 50 -0.77 3.73 -1.91
N ALA A 51 -0.34 2.69 -2.62
CA ALA A 51 0.75 2.80 -3.59
C ALA A 51 0.22 3.17 -4.98
N THR A 52 0.84 4.18 -5.58
CA THR A 52 0.60 4.61 -6.96
C THR A 52 1.64 4.03 -7.92
N GLU A 53 2.86 3.82 -7.44
CA GLU A 53 4.02 3.40 -8.25
C GLU A 53 4.94 2.50 -7.43
N PHE A 54 5.79 1.75 -8.12
CA PHE A 54 6.75 0.85 -7.49
C PHE A 54 8.03 0.70 -8.30
N ASP A 55 9.17 0.70 -7.60
CA ASP A 55 10.45 0.27 -8.15
C ASP A 55 10.75 -1.18 -7.74
N PRO A 56 10.85 -2.12 -8.69
CA PRO A 56 11.20 -3.50 -8.41
C PRO A 56 12.68 -3.72 -8.07
N GLU A 57 13.58 -2.77 -8.36
CA GLU A 57 15.00 -2.92 -8.06
C GLU A 57 15.24 -2.76 -6.56
N ASP A 58 14.80 -1.65 -5.97
CA ASP A 58 14.97 -1.36 -4.54
C ASP A 58 13.77 -1.81 -3.69
N GLY A 59 12.65 -2.20 -4.32
CA GLY A 59 11.44 -2.59 -3.61
C GLY A 59 10.72 -1.42 -2.94
N ILE A 60 10.78 -0.25 -3.56
CA ILE A 60 10.25 1.02 -3.03
C ILE A 60 8.91 1.32 -3.70
N PHE A 61 7.89 1.57 -2.89
CA PHE A 61 6.63 2.16 -3.35
C PHE A 61 6.69 3.68 -3.23
N PHE A 62 6.01 4.36 -4.13
CA PHE A 62 5.58 5.75 -3.93
C PHE A 62 4.06 5.81 -3.81
N GLY A 63 3.56 6.65 -2.90
CA GLY A 63 2.13 6.87 -2.76
C GLY A 63 1.72 7.57 -1.47
N LEU A 64 0.45 7.45 -1.11
CA LEU A 64 -0.13 8.12 0.05
C LEU A 64 0.00 7.26 1.30
N VAL A 65 0.63 7.81 2.34
CA VAL A 65 0.78 7.21 3.66
C VAL A 65 -0.17 7.92 4.62
N VAL A 66 -0.99 7.13 5.31
CA VAL A 66 -1.90 7.58 6.36
C VAL A 66 -1.43 6.95 7.65
N GLY A 67 -0.92 7.76 8.57
CA GLY A 67 -0.45 7.32 9.88
C GLY A 67 -0.74 8.39 10.93
N HIS A 68 0.32 8.96 11.49
CA HIS A 68 0.21 10.15 12.34
C HIS A 68 -0.16 11.40 11.53
N GLU A 69 0.42 11.51 10.33
CA GLU A 69 0.07 12.51 9.33
C GLU A 69 -0.40 11.80 8.04
N THR A 70 -0.94 12.58 7.11
CA THR A 70 -1.34 12.09 5.79
C THR A 70 -0.49 12.77 4.74
N GLU A 71 0.41 12.00 4.12
CA GLU A 71 1.51 12.54 3.31
C GLU A 71 1.80 11.64 2.11
N LEU A 72 2.25 12.24 1.01
CA LEU A 72 2.76 11.51 -0.15
C LEU A 72 4.25 11.26 0.05
N GLY A 73 4.68 10.02 -0.09
CA GLY A 73 6.07 9.66 0.15
C GLY A 73 6.42 8.25 -0.30
N ASN A 74 7.70 7.93 -0.14
CA ASN A 74 8.23 6.60 -0.41
C ASN A 74 8.11 5.71 0.83
N PHE A 75 7.86 4.42 0.62
CA PHE A 75 7.90 3.40 1.67
C PHE A 75 8.35 2.06 1.10
N ALA A 76 9.13 1.29 1.85
CA ALA A 76 9.72 0.06 1.34
C ALA A 76 8.85 -1.17 1.62
N LEU A 77 8.76 -2.09 0.65
CA LEU A 77 8.14 -3.40 0.84
C LEU A 77 8.74 -4.17 2.02
N ALA A 78 10.07 -4.07 2.18
CA ALA A 78 10.79 -4.69 3.29
C ALA A 78 10.36 -4.13 4.66
N GLU A 79 10.08 -2.83 4.76
CA GLU A 79 9.60 -2.21 6.00
C GLU A 79 8.20 -2.70 6.37
N LEU A 80 7.27 -2.80 5.39
CA LEU A 80 5.94 -3.37 5.63
C LEU A 80 6.03 -4.81 6.16
N GLN A 81 6.93 -5.62 5.59
CA GLN A 81 7.20 -6.98 6.05
C GLN A 81 7.87 -6.99 7.43
N GLN A 82 8.72 -6.01 7.74
CA GLN A 82 9.42 -5.92 9.02
C GLN A 82 8.51 -5.47 10.16
N VAL A 83 7.60 -4.53 9.93
CA VAL A 83 6.55 -4.12 10.89
C VAL A 83 5.76 -5.34 11.36
N SER A 84 5.40 -6.22 10.43
CA SER A 84 4.71 -7.48 10.70
C SER A 84 5.51 -8.44 11.60
N ARG A 85 6.84 -8.38 11.56
CA ARG A 85 7.72 -9.19 12.41
C ARG A 85 7.82 -8.65 13.84
N TYR A 86 7.86 -7.32 13.99
CA TYR A 86 7.96 -6.68 15.30
C TYR A 86 6.67 -6.80 16.12
N SER A 87 5.51 -6.69 15.46
CA SER A 87 4.21 -6.79 16.12
C SER A 87 3.90 -8.21 16.62
N GLY A 88 4.44 -9.25 15.95
CA GLY A 88 4.29 -10.68 16.28
C GLY A 88 2.86 -11.25 16.14
N ALA A 89 1.83 -10.40 16.21
CA ALA A 89 0.42 -10.74 16.21
C ALA A 89 -0.41 -9.93 15.19
N ILE A 90 0.10 -8.78 14.71
CA ILE A 90 -0.62 -7.88 13.80
C ILE A 90 0.20 -7.72 12.51
N LEU A 91 -0.22 -8.37 11.44
CA LEU A 91 0.50 -8.35 10.18
C LEU A 91 -0.03 -7.22 9.30
N VAL A 92 0.83 -6.61 8.51
CA VAL A 92 0.38 -5.74 7.41
C VAL A 92 -0.36 -6.62 6.41
N GLU A 93 -1.57 -6.19 6.03
CA GLU A 93 -2.43 -6.87 5.09
C GLU A 93 -2.57 -6.04 3.81
N ARG A 94 -2.59 -6.72 2.67
CA ARG A 94 -3.03 -6.17 1.40
C ARG A 94 -4.56 -6.25 1.32
N ASP A 95 -5.20 -5.15 0.98
CA ASP A 95 -6.65 -5.11 0.76
C ASP A 95 -7.00 -5.86 -0.54
N LEU A 96 -7.57 -7.06 -0.40
CA LEU A 96 -7.90 -7.95 -1.52
C LEU A 96 -9.06 -7.43 -2.39
N TYR A 97 -9.85 -6.49 -1.87
CA TYR A 97 -11.03 -5.95 -2.54
C TYR A 97 -10.82 -4.51 -3.00
N PHE A 98 -9.61 -3.97 -2.82
CA PHE A 98 -9.25 -2.66 -3.33
C PHE A 98 -9.29 -2.66 -4.86
N THR A 99 -10.11 -1.77 -5.41
CA THR A 99 -10.15 -1.50 -6.85
C THR A 99 -9.36 -0.23 -7.14
N PRO A 100 -8.47 -0.24 -8.15
CA PRO A 100 -7.70 0.95 -8.51
C PRO A 100 -8.58 2.18 -8.72
N LYS A 101 -8.17 3.29 -8.13
CA LYS A 101 -8.89 4.57 -8.15
C LYS A 101 -7.91 5.73 -7.98
N THR A 102 -8.34 6.94 -8.29
CA THR A 102 -7.48 8.14 -8.20
C THR A 102 -7.15 8.50 -6.75
N LEU A 103 -6.04 9.20 -6.53
CA LEU A 103 -5.72 9.81 -5.25
C LEU A 103 -6.84 10.75 -4.78
N ALA A 104 -7.48 11.49 -5.68
CA ALA A 104 -8.65 12.32 -5.37
C ALA A 104 -9.79 11.51 -4.72
N GLU A 105 -10.10 10.34 -5.27
CA GLU A 105 -11.15 9.46 -4.74
C GLU A 105 -10.75 8.89 -3.38
N VAL A 106 -9.50 8.42 -3.23
CA VAL A 106 -8.98 7.93 -1.94
C VAL A 106 -9.07 9.03 -0.88
N ARG A 107 -8.62 10.25 -1.18
CA ARG A 107 -8.69 11.39 -0.25
C ARG A 107 -10.12 11.73 0.15
N ARG A 108 -11.07 11.67 -0.79
CA ARG A 108 -12.49 11.90 -0.51
C ARG A 108 -13.05 10.82 0.43
N GLU A 109 -12.70 9.56 0.22
CA GLU A 109 -13.10 8.45 1.09
C GLU A 109 -12.54 8.62 2.50
N LEU A 110 -11.26 9.00 2.63
CA LEU A 110 -10.63 9.28 3.93
C LEU A 110 -11.29 10.46 4.65
N ALA A 111 -11.71 11.51 3.93
CA ALA A 111 -12.40 12.65 4.52
C ALA A 111 -13.81 12.30 5.02
N GLY A 112 -14.50 11.35 4.39
CA GLY A 112 -15.83 10.89 4.81
C GLY A 112 -15.83 9.85 5.93
N GLN A 113 -14.66 9.36 6.35
CA GLN A 113 -14.49 8.41 7.45
C GLN A 113 -14.24 9.09 8.82
N ARG A 114 -14.21 10.43 8.84
CA ARG A 114 -14.14 11.26 10.06
C ARG A 114 -15.53 11.67 10.52
#